data_AF-A0A382R9R8-F1
#
_entry.id   AF-A0A382R9R8-F1
#
_cell.length_a   1.000
_cell.length_b   1.000
_cell.length_c   1.000
_cell.angle_alpha   90.00
_cell.angle_beta   90.00
_cell.angle_gamma   90.00
#
_symmetry.space_group_name_H-M   'P 1'
#
loop_
_entity.id
_entity.type
_entity.pdbx_description
1 polymer ?
#
loop_
_entity_poly.entity_id
_entity_poly.type
_entity_poly.pdbx_seq_one_letter_code
_entity_poly.pdbx_strand_id
1 'polypeptide(L)'
;GISLITVTSFLLLSIGHNFHLFQRATPTRSLGSNNTVRLAHLTRNIAMTLCVLYFLGAAAIFWNMHLVDTSEIKASLWQSIFLSVSAFNNSGFSIMPGIGNNAVLNSIPSNKFLIGTLTILMIIGGLGWPVIVDFYQQRKFNRLSLNTKLVLTTSLFLWLIGTGIFLSAEYGNTLAGLNFLDKLWYSIFHSISGRTAGFHIVDFQSVQDFTKLTYPALMFIGGGSASMAGGIKINAFAVIIVAVISSLKGRLRPEAFGREISRDQVSLALTLGILGVVFVISVMPILNITEPHVHFLDLLFETVSAFSTNGTSVGVANTLSIV
;
A
#
# COMPACT_ATOMS: atom_id res chain seq x y z
N GLY A 1 8.72 7.02 -1.08
CA GLY A 1 8.82 5.56 -1.04
C GLY A 1 9.82 5.12 0.01
N ILE A 2 11.11 5.10 -0.32
CA ILE A 2 12.17 4.65 0.59
C ILE A 2 12.24 5.55 1.84
N SER A 3 12.30 4.96 3.03
CA SER A 3 12.44 5.73 4.27
C SER A 3 13.67 6.64 4.19
N LEU A 4 13.58 7.87 4.71
CA LEU A 4 14.69 8.83 4.73
C LEU A 4 15.97 8.16 5.29
N ILE A 5 15.80 7.32 6.30
CA ILE A 5 16.87 6.56 6.96
C ILE A 5 17.60 5.63 5.97
N THR A 6 16.88 4.95 5.08
CA THR A 6 17.49 4.04 4.09
C THR A 6 18.20 4.81 2.97
N VAL A 7 17.64 5.95 2.52
CA VAL A 7 18.28 6.82 1.52
C VAL A 7 19.57 7.42 2.09
N THR A 8 19.49 8.00 3.29
CA THR A 8 20.64 8.59 3.98
C THR A 8 21.71 7.53 4.27
N SER A 9 21.32 6.33 4.71
CA SER A 9 22.28 5.23 4.94
C SER A 9 22.97 4.77 3.65
N PHE A 10 22.24 4.64 2.55
CA PHE A 10 22.80 4.24 1.26
C PHE A 10 23.79 5.30 0.73
N LEU A 11 23.41 6.57 0.74
CA LEU A 11 24.28 7.66 0.28
C LEU A 11 25.57 7.76 1.10
N LEU A 12 25.48 7.66 2.44
CA LEU A 12 26.66 7.71 3.31
C LEU A 12 27.62 6.54 3.05
N LEU A 13 27.09 5.36 2.73
CA LEU A 13 27.90 4.18 2.36
C LEU A 13 28.53 4.31 0.97
N SER A 14 27.81 4.87 0.00
CA SER A 14 28.34 5.13 -1.34
C SER A 14 29.44 6.20 -1.34
N ILE A 15 29.37 7.16 -0.42
CA ILE A 15 30.36 8.24 -0.24
C ILE A 15 31.58 7.78 0.60
N GLY A 16 31.53 6.59 1.21
CA GLY A 16 32.63 6.03 2.00
C GLY A 16 32.88 6.72 3.35
N HIS A 17 31.92 7.50 3.84
CA HIS A 17 32.04 8.19 5.14
C HIS A 17 31.65 7.26 6.30
N ASN A 18 32.52 7.17 7.31
CA ASN A 18 32.29 6.35 8.50
C ASN A 18 31.08 6.87 9.32
N PHE A 19 30.22 5.93 9.70
CA PHE A 19 28.86 6.10 10.26
C PHE A 19 28.79 6.70 11.69
N HIS A 20 29.70 7.61 12.08
CA HIS A 20 29.83 8.08 13.46
C HIS A 20 28.97 9.30 13.85
N LEU A 21 28.54 10.13 12.90
CA LEU A 21 27.94 11.44 13.22
C LEU A 21 26.44 11.42 13.57
N PHE A 22 25.68 10.41 13.14
CA PHE A 22 24.21 10.40 13.28
C PHE A 22 23.68 9.78 14.59
N GLN A 23 24.55 9.14 15.39
CA GLN A 23 24.16 8.42 16.61
C GLN A 23 23.76 9.34 17.78
N ARG A 24 24.00 10.65 17.70
CA ARG A 24 23.63 11.60 18.78
C ARG A 24 22.20 12.15 18.68
N ALA A 25 21.50 12.01 17.55
CA ALA A 25 20.21 12.68 17.33
C ALA A 25 18.98 11.77 17.40
N THR A 26 19.14 10.45 17.24
CA THR A 26 18.04 9.48 17.38
C THR A 26 18.29 8.57 18.57
N PRO A 27 17.42 8.55 19.60
CA PRO A 27 17.55 7.65 20.75
C PRO A 27 17.11 6.23 20.36
N THR A 28 17.79 5.63 19.39
CA THR A 28 17.75 4.18 19.20
C THR A 28 18.54 3.56 20.34
N ARG A 29 17.83 3.05 21.34
CA ARG A 29 18.35 2.27 22.48
C ARG A 29 19.49 1.35 22.05
N SER A 30 20.68 1.65 22.57
CA SER A 30 21.82 0.74 22.83
C SER A 30 21.86 -0.54 21.99
N LEU A 31 22.40 -0.46 20.77
CA LEU A 31 22.80 -1.65 19.99
C LEU A 31 24.28 -1.48 19.64
N GLY A 32 25.12 -2.35 20.21
CA GLY A 32 26.58 -2.28 20.16
C GLY A 32 27.20 -2.26 18.76
N SER A 33 28.50 -1.94 18.68
CA SER A 33 29.22 -1.57 17.45
C SER A 33 29.23 -2.62 16.33
N ASN A 34 28.88 -3.89 16.59
CA ASN A 34 28.73 -4.93 15.56
C ASN A 34 27.46 -4.82 14.69
N ASN A 35 26.49 -3.97 15.06
CA ASN A 35 25.26 -3.80 14.28
C ASN A 35 25.34 -2.76 13.16
N THR A 36 26.36 -1.90 13.14
CA THR A 36 26.48 -0.81 12.15
C THR A 36 26.81 -1.36 10.75
N VAL A 37 27.79 -2.26 10.66
CA VAL A 37 28.16 -2.96 9.42
C VAL A 37 26.99 -3.82 8.92
N ARG A 38 26.25 -4.47 9.82
CA ARG A 38 25.08 -5.29 9.48
C ARG A 38 23.90 -4.45 8.94
N LEU A 39 23.68 -3.27 9.51
CA LEU A 39 22.66 -2.31 9.04
C LEU A 39 23.04 -1.71 7.68
N ALA A 40 24.32 -1.44 7.47
CA ALA A 40 24.85 -0.98 6.19
C ALA A 40 24.68 -2.02 5.07
N HIS A 41 25.00 -3.28 5.34
CA HIS A 41 24.76 -4.37 4.38
C HIS A 41 23.26 -4.59 4.12
N LEU A 42 22.42 -4.47 5.16
CA LEU A 42 20.97 -4.59 5.00
C LEU A 42 20.40 -3.50 4.10
N THR A 43 20.80 -2.24 4.31
CA THR A 43 20.35 -1.10 3.49
C THR A 43 20.84 -1.19 2.05
N ARG A 44 22.10 -1.62 1.82
CA ARG A 44 22.62 -1.91 0.47
C ARG A 44 21.83 -3.03 -0.22
N ASN A 45 21.54 -4.12 0.48
CA ASN A 45 20.79 -5.25 -0.10
C ASN A 45 19.34 -4.85 -0.43
N ILE A 46 18.71 -4.03 0.41
CA ILE A 46 17.40 -3.42 0.12
C ILE A 46 17.50 -2.61 -1.16
N ALA A 47 18.42 -1.65 -1.23
CA ALA A 47 18.56 -0.75 -2.38
C ALA A 47 18.81 -1.52 -3.70
N MET A 48 19.72 -2.50 -3.69
CA MET A 48 19.98 -3.34 -4.87
C MET A 48 18.77 -4.15 -5.31
N THR A 49 18.04 -4.74 -4.35
CA THR A 49 16.83 -5.51 -4.66
C THR A 49 15.74 -4.62 -5.23
N LEU A 50 15.59 -3.40 -4.69
CA LEU A 50 14.66 -2.40 -5.22
C LEU A 50 15.01 -2.01 -6.65
N CYS A 51 16.28 -1.72 -6.95
CA CYS A 51 16.72 -1.40 -8.31
C CYS A 51 16.41 -2.52 -9.30
N VAL A 52 16.65 -3.78 -8.92
CA VAL A 52 16.30 -4.94 -9.75
C VAL A 52 14.79 -5.04 -9.98
N LEU A 53 13.98 -4.86 -8.94
CA LEU A 53 12.51 -4.91 -9.06
C LEU A 53 11.97 -3.76 -9.92
N TYR A 54 12.50 -2.55 -9.78
CA TYR A 54 12.14 -1.41 -10.64
C TYR A 54 12.50 -1.68 -12.09
N PHE A 55 13.70 -2.22 -12.36
CA PHE A 55 14.15 -2.54 -13.71
C PHE A 55 13.28 -3.63 -14.35
N LEU A 56 13.02 -4.74 -13.63
CA LEU A 56 12.16 -5.82 -14.13
C LEU A 56 10.73 -5.34 -14.39
N GLY A 57 10.16 -4.55 -13.47
CA GLY A 57 8.84 -3.96 -13.64
C GLY A 57 8.80 -3.00 -14.83
N ALA A 58 9.81 -2.16 -14.99
CA ALA A 58 9.91 -1.21 -16.09
C ALA A 58 10.05 -1.94 -17.44
N ALA A 59 10.86 -3.00 -17.50
CA ALA A 59 11.01 -3.82 -18.70
C ALA A 59 9.70 -4.52 -19.09
N ALA A 60 8.96 -5.08 -18.10
CA ALA A 60 7.67 -5.72 -18.34
C ALA A 60 6.60 -4.73 -18.83
N ILE A 61 6.54 -3.53 -18.22
CA ILE A 61 5.64 -2.46 -18.64
C ILE A 61 6.02 -1.94 -20.03
N PHE A 62 7.32 -1.70 -20.27
CA PHE A 62 7.82 -1.20 -21.55
C PHE A 62 7.54 -2.15 -22.70
N TRP A 63 7.79 -3.45 -22.50
CA TRP A 63 7.46 -4.47 -23.49
C TRP A 63 5.99 -4.42 -23.86
N ASN A 64 5.12 -4.18 -22.88
CA ASN A 64 3.69 -4.13 -23.08
C ASN A 64 3.20 -2.83 -23.75
N MET A 65 3.74 -1.67 -23.37
CA MET A 65 3.36 -0.37 -23.94
C MET A 65 3.87 -0.22 -25.38
N HIS A 66 5.09 -0.65 -25.67
CA HIS A 66 5.66 -0.59 -27.03
C HIS A 66 4.89 -1.44 -28.04
N LEU A 67 4.23 -2.51 -27.58
CA LEU A 67 3.40 -3.37 -28.43
C LEU A 67 2.03 -2.75 -28.77
N VAL A 68 1.56 -1.76 -27.99
CA VAL A 68 0.19 -1.21 -28.12
C VAL A 68 0.18 0.17 -28.76
N ASP A 69 1.19 1.00 -28.50
CA ASP A 69 1.22 2.37 -28.99
C ASP A 69 2.59 2.69 -29.61
N THR A 70 2.61 3.07 -30.89
CA THR A 70 3.82 3.39 -31.67
C THR A 70 4.37 4.79 -31.35
N SER A 71 4.16 5.27 -30.13
CA SER A 71 4.70 6.54 -29.68
C SER A 71 6.20 6.43 -29.41
N GLU A 72 6.89 7.57 -29.45
CA GLU A 72 8.35 7.69 -29.33
C GLU A 72 8.92 6.77 -28.25
N ILE A 73 9.87 5.90 -28.62
CA ILE A 73 10.51 4.92 -27.72
C ILE A 73 11.01 5.57 -26.42
N LYS A 74 11.50 6.82 -26.50
CA LYS A 74 11.96 7.60 -25.35
C LYS A 74 10.84 7.89 -24.35
N ALA A 75 9.65 8.27 -24.84
CA ALA A 75 8.50 8.56 -24.00
C ALA A 75 7.97 7.29 -23.32
N SER A 76 7.84 6.20 -24.09
CA SER A 76 7.41 4.89 -23.56
C SER A 76 8.39 4.34 -22.50
N LEU A 77 9.70 4.50 -22.71
CA LEU A 77 10.72 4.11 -21.74
C LEU A 77 10.58 4.90 -20.43
N TRP A 78 10.42 6.22 -20.53
CA TRP A 78 10.24 7.08 -19.35
C TRP A 78 8.97 6.75 -18.57
N GLN A 79 7.84 6.58 -19.28
CA GLN A 79 6.55 6.19 -18.69
C GLN A 79 6.64 4.84 -17.97
N SER A 80 7.29 3.86 -18.58
CA SER A 80 7.43 2.52 -18.02
C SER A 80 8.27 2.49 -16.75
N ILE A 81 9.38 3.25 -16.73
CA ILE A 81 10.21 3.41 -15.54
C ILE A 81 9.42 4.12 -14.44
N PHE A 82 8.76 5.23 -14.76
CA PHE A 82 7.98 6.00 -13.79
C PHE A 82 6.86 5.13 -13.18
N LEU A 83 6.11 4.42 -14.02
CA LEU A 83 4.99 3.60 -13.58
C LEU A 83 5.45 2.41 -12.74
N SER A 84 6.58 1.77 -13.07
CA SER A 84 7.19 0.72 -12.25
C SER A 84 7.57 1.22 -10.86
N VAL A 85 8.25 2.37 -10.79
CA VAL A 85 8.65 2.99 -9.52
C VAL A 85 7.43 3.42 -8.70
N SER A 86 6.41 4.00 -9.34
CA SER A 86 5.17 4.42 -8.69
C SER A 86 4.37 3.23 -8.14
N ALA A 87 4.20 2.17 -8.94
CA ALA A 87 3.50 0.95 -8.56
C ALA A 87 4.17 0.23 -7.39
N PHE A 88 5.48 0.04 -7.46
CA PHE A 88 6.20 -0.63 -6.37
C PHE A 88 6.21 0.21 -5.08
N ASN A 89 6.27 1.54 -5.18
CA ASN A 89 6.21 2.41 -4.02
C ASN A 89 4.79 2.63 -3.50
N ASN A 90 3.76 2.06 -4.14
CA ASN A 90 2.35 2.30 -3.83
C ASN A 90 2.03 3.81 -3.82
N SER A 91 2.41 4.52 -4.89
CA SER A 91 2.31 5.99 -4.92
C SER A 91 1.10 6.52 -5.70
N GLY A 92 0.45 5.69 -6.52
CA GLY A 92 -0.74 6.05 -7.29
C GLY A 92 -0.53 7.00 -8.46
N PHE A 93 0.66 7.59 -8.62
CA PHE A 93 0.94 8.55 -9.70
C PHE A 93 1.12 7.85 -11.04
N SER A 94 0.59 8.46 -12.09
CA SER A 94 0.83 8.12 -13.49
C SER A 94 1.11 9.37 -14.30
N ILE A 95 1.95 9.21 -15.33
CA ILE A 95 2.31 10.27 -16.28
C ILE A 95 1.85 9.93 -17.72
N MET A 96 0.90 9.01 -17.86
CA MET A 96 0.37 8.63 -19.17
C MET A 96 -0.44 9.78 -19.81
N PRO A 97 -0.14 10.17 -21.06
CA PRO A 97 -0.86 11.23 -21.76
C PRO A 97 -2.32 10.88 -22.01
N GLY A 98 -3.22 11.86 -21.89
CA GLY A 98 -4.65 11.70 -22.25
C GLY A 98 -5.54 11.14 -21.15
N ILE A 99 -5.01 10.92 -19.95
CA ILE A 99 -5.77 10.49 -18.79
C ILE A 99 -5.56 11.53 -17.69
N GLY A 100 -6.65 12.20 -17.27
CA GLY A 100 -6.59 13.24 -16.23
C GLY A 100 -5.83 12.73 -15.01
N ASN A 101 -5.09 13.64 -14.36
CA ASN A 101 -3.98 13.47 -13.41
C ASN A 101 -3.92 12.27 -12.44
N ASN A 102 -4.93 11.42 -12.29
CA ASN A 102 -4.89 10.24 -11.43
C ASN A 102 -5.51 8.95 -12.02
N ALA A 103 -6.26 9.00 -13.13
CA ALA A 103 -6.80 7.79 -13.74
C ALA A 103 -5.72 7.16 -14.63
N VAL A 104 -5.41 5.88 -14.44
CA VAL A 104 -4.25 5.28 -15.11
C VAL A 104 -4.64 4.50 -16.37
N LEU A 105 -5.91 4.14 -16.57
CA LEU A 105 -6.29 3.22 -17.66
C LEU A 105 -7.65 3.45 -18.33
N ASN A 106 -8.28 4.64 -18.25
CA ASN A 106 -9.55 4.85 -18.97
C ASN A 106 -9.40 4.74 -20.51
N SER A 107 -8.18 4.87 -21.05
CA SER A 107 -7.87 4.69 -22.49
C SER A 107 -7.06 3.43 -22.83
N ILE A 108 -6.69 2.60 -21.83
CA ILE A 108 -6.11 1.26 -22.06
C ILE A 108 -7.00 0.18 -21.41
N PRO A 109 -8.27 0.01 -21.83
CA PRO A 109 -9.24 -0.79 -21.08
C PRO A 109 -9.02 -2.31 -21.22
N SER A 110 -7.98 -2.77 -21.92
CA SER A 110 -7.91 -4.19 -22.32
C SER A 110 -6.59 -4.87 -22.01
N ASN A 111 -5.57 -4.14 -21.53
CA ASN A 111 -4.26 -4.76 -21.33
C ASN A 111 -4.14 -5.42 -19.95
N LYS A 112 -4.73 -6.62 -19.84
CA LYS A 112 -4.69 -7.46 -18.64
C LYS A 112 -3.26 -7.69 -18.13
N PHE A 113 -2.28 -7.71 -19.04
CA PHE A 113 -0.88 -7.90 -18.69
C PHE A 113 -0.29 -6.68 -17.97
N LEU A 114 -0.60 -5.45 -18.42
CA LEU A 114 -0.20 -4.23 -17.71
C LEU A 114 -0.79 -4.21 -16.30
N ILE A 115 -2.11 -4.39 -16.21
CA ILE A 115 -2.84 -4.42 -14.93
C ILE A 115 -2.24 -5.47 -14.00
N GLY A 116 -1.96 -6.68 -14.50
CA GLY A 116 -1.33 -7.75 -13.74
C GLY A 116 0.08 -7.40 -13.26
N THR A 117 0.89 -6.77 -14.11
CA THR A 117 2.24 -6.33 -13.77
C THR A 117 2.20 -5.30 -12.63
N LEU A 118 1.34 -4.28 -12.74
CA LEU A 118 1.13 -3.28 -11.67
C LEU A 118 0.66 -3.96 -10.38
N THR A 119 -0.30 -4.88 -10.48
CA THR A 119 -0.82 -5.63 -9.33
C THR A 119 0.29 -6.34 -8.57
N ILE A 120 1.18 -7.04 -9.29
CA ILE A 120 2.29 -7.77 -8.69
C ILE A 120 3.29 -6.80 -8.03
N LEU A 121 3.63 -5.69 -8.70
CA LEU A 121 4.51 -4.65 -8.16
C LEU A 121 3.95 -4.07 -6.85
N MET A 122 2.65 -3.74 -6.82
CA MET A 122 1.97 -3.21 -5.64
C MET A 122 1.93 -4.23 -4.49
N ILE A 123 1.66 -5.51 -4.77
CA ILE A 123 1.71 -6.58 -3.77
C ILE A 123 3.09 -6.66 -3.14
N ILE A 124 4.15 -6.77 -3.96
CA ILE A 124 5.52 -6.94 -3.46
C ILE A 124 5.94 -5.70 -2.66
N GLY A 125 5.65 -4.50 -3.18
CA GLY A 125 5.94 -3.23 -2.51
C GLY A 125 5.17 -3.03 -1.20
N GLY A 126 3.95 -3.56 -1.13
CA GLY A 126 3.04 -3.43 0.02
C GLY A 126 3.34 -4.38 1.18
N LEU A 127 3.89 -5.57 0.95
CA LEU A 127 4.13 -6.59 1.99
C LEU A 127 5.20 -6.21 3.02
N GLY A 128 6.16 -5.37 2.64
CA GLY A 128 7.25 -4.90 3.50
C GLY A 128 8.47 -5.81 3.50
N TRP A 129 9.64 -5.20 3.71
CA TRP A 129 10.93 -5.88 3.58
C TRP A 129 11.11 -7.13 4.47
N PRO A 130 10.71 -7.12 5.77
CA PRO A 130 10.88 -8.30 6.63
C PRO A 130 10.16 -9.55 6.11
N VAL A 131 9.00 -9.37 5.48
CA VAL A 131 8.18 -10.46 4.91
C VAL A 131 8.89 -11.05 3.68
N ILE A 132 9.40 -10.19 2.80
CA ILE A 132 10.14 -10.59 1.59
C ILE A 132 11.38 -11.41 1.97
N VAL A 133 12.16 -10.92 2.94
CA VAL A 133 13.38 -11.60 3.40
C VAL A 133 13.08 -12.93 4.06
N ASP A 134 12.07 -13.00 4.93
CA ASP A 134 11.69 -14.23 5.63
C ASP A 134 11.18 -15.29 4.63
N PHE A 135 10.42 -14.87 3.61
CA PHE A 135 9.97 -15.75 2.53
C PHE A 135 11.15 -16.30 1.71
N TYR A 136 12.11 -15.45 1.35
CA TYR A 136 13.31 -15.85 0.60
C TYR A 136 14.18 -16.85 1.38
N GLN A 137 14.34 -16.66 2.69
CA GLN A 137 15.17 -17.52 3.53
C GLN A 137 14.52 -18.85 3.87
N GLN A 138 13.25 -18.84 4.32
CA GLN A 138 12.65 -20.02 4.92
C GLN A 138 11.98 -20.96 3.90
N ARG A 139 11.57 -20.44 2.72
CA ARG A 139 10.96 -21.15 1.56
C ARG A 139 9.81 -22.14 1.83
N LYS A 140 9.44 -22.36 3.11
CA LYS A 140 8.40 -23.27 3.59
C LYS A 140 7.53 -22.51 4.58
N PHE A 141 6.21 -22.57 4.37
CA PHE A 141 5.24 -21.81 5.16
C PHE A 141 5.35 -22.09 6.67
N ASN A 142 5.61 -23.33 7.07
CA ASN A 142 5.71 -23.71 8.49
C ASN A 142 6.86 -23.02 9.22
N ARG A 143 7.96 -22.71 8.51
CA ARG A 143 9.16 -22.09 9.07
C ARG A 143 9.11 -20.56 9.10
N LEU A 144 8.11 -19.94 8.48
CA LEU A 144 7.94 -18.49 8.50
C LEU A 144 7.77 -17.96 9.93
N SER A 145 8.24 -16.74 10.14
CA SER A 145 8.02 -15.99 11.38
C SER A 145 6.53 -15.76 11.62
N LEU A 146 6.17 -15.50 12.89
CA LEU A 146 4.78 -15.19 13.25
C LEU A 146 4.29 -13.95 12.48
N ASN A 147 5.16 -12.93 12.39
CA ASN A 147 4.88 -11.68 11.71
C ASN A 147 4.55 -11.89 10.22
N THR A 148 5.38 -12.65 9.50
CA THR A 148 5.15 -12.96 8.08
C THR A 148 3.87 -13.74 7.87
N LYS A 149 3.58 -14.74 8.72
CA LYS A 149 2.31 -15.49 8.65
C LYS A 149 1.12 -14.55 8.81
N LEU A 150 1.13 -13.70 9.85
CA LEU A 150 0.07 -12.74 10.10
C LEU A 150 -0.14 -11.78 8.93
N VAL A 151 0.94 -11.20 8.39
CA VAL A 151 0.85 -10.27 7.25
C VAL A 151 0.28 -10.95 6.02
N LEU A 152 0.77 -12.15 5.66
CA LEU A 152 0.31 -12.87 4.47
C LEU A 152 -1.15 -13.29 4.59
N THR A 153 -1.54 -13.91 5.72
CA THR A 153 -2.92 -14.38 5.89
C THR A 153 -3.91 -13.23 5.97
N THR A 154 -3.56 -12.16 6.69
CA THR A 154 -4.43 -10.98 6.80
C THR A 154 -4.49 -10.23 5.47
N SER A 155 -3.40 -10.16 4.70
CA SER A 155 -3.42 -9.50 3.40
C SER A 155 -4.31 -10.22 2.40
N LEU A 156 -4.16 -11.54 2.31
CA LEU A 156 -4.98 -12.37 1.45
C LEU A 156 -6.46 -12.25 1.82
N PHE A 157 -6.77 -12.31 3.11
CA PHE A 157 -8.15 -12.14 3.60
C PHE A 157 -8.75 -10.78 3.22
N LEU A 158 -8.00 -9.69 3.42
CA LEU A 158 -8.46 -8.34 3.08
C LEU A 158 -8.62 -8.15 1.56
N TRP A 159 -7.74 -8.74 0.73
CA TRP A 159 -7.91 -8.70 -0.72
C TRP A 159 -9.14 -9.48 -1.20
N LEU A 160 -9.43 -10.63 -0.59
CA LEU A 160 -10.64 -11.39 -0.93
C LEU A 160 -11.91 -10.64 -0.53
N ILE A 161 -11.94 -10.06 0.67
CA ILE A 161 -13.07 -9.25 1.13
C ILE A 161 -13.25 -8.01 0.27
N GLY A 162 -12.18 -7.26 0.00
CA GLY A 162 -12.27 -6.06 -0.82
C GLY A 162 -12.69 -6.36 -2.24
N THR A 163 -12.24 -7.48 -2.81
CA THR A 163 -12.71 -7.95 -4.12
C THR A 163 -14.20 -8.24 -4.09
N GLY A 164 -14.70 -8.94 -3.06
CA GLY A 164 -16.12 -9.27 -2.92
C GLY A 164 -16.99 -8.02 -2.74
N ILE A 165 -16.56 -7.08 -1.89
CA ILE A 165 -17.25 -5.80 -1.67
C ILE A 165 -17.31 -5.00 -2.96
N PHE A 166 -16.17 -4.78 -3.63
CA PHE A 166 -16.12 -3.98 -4.85
C PHE A 166 -16.91 -4.63 -5.99
N LEU A 167 -16.74 -5.94 -6.20
CA LEU A 167 -17.44 -6.68 -7.25
C LEU A 167 -18.95 -6.64 -7.05
N SER A 168 -19.45 -6.81 -5.82
CA SER A 168 -20.88 -6.80 -5.54
C SER A 168 -21.49 -5.41 -5.65
N ALA A 169 -20.80 -4.39 -5.16
CA ALA A 169 -21.25 -3.00 -5.20
C ALA A 169 -21.30 -2.44 -6.63
N GLU A 170 -20.26 -2.70 -7.42
CA GLU A 170 -20.08 -2.08 -8.73
C GLU A 170 -20.51 -2.97 -9.89
N TYR A 171 -21.05 -4.17 -9.63
CA TYR A 171 -21.39 -5.16 -10.66
C TYR A 171 -22.25 -4.57 -11.79
N GLY A 172 -23.25 -3.77 -11.44
CA GLY A 172 -24.20 -3.14 -12.36
C GLY A 172 -23.94 -1.67 -12.64
N ASN A 173 -22.83 -1.11 -12.13
CA ASN A 173 -22.52 0.32 -12.22
C ASN A 173 -21.19 0.52 -12.97
N THR A 174 -20.09 0.84 -12.28
CA THR A 174 -18.80 1.10 -12.96
C THR A 174 -18.22 -0.13 -13.68
N LEU A 175 -18.65 -1.35 -13.32
CA LEU A 175 -18.29 -2.60 -14.01
C LEU A 175 -19.36 -3.07 -15.00
N ALA A 176 -20.40 -2.28 -15.27
CA ALA A 176 -21.42 -2.63 -16.24
C ALA A 176 -20.82 -2.79 -17.65
N GLY A 177 -21.38 -3.72 -18.43
CA GLY A 177 -20.92 -4.00 -19.80
C GLY A 177 -19.67 -4.88 -19.93
N LEU A 178 -18.95 -5.16 -18.82
CA LEU A 178 -17.81 -6.09 -18.83
C LEU A 178 -18.25 -7.56 -18.67
N ASN A 179 -17.46 -8.48 -19.23
CA ASN A 179 -17.61 -9.91 -18.98
C ASN A 179 -17.31 -10.25 -17.52
N PHE A 180 -17.90 -11.32 -16.99
CA PHE A 180 -17.71 -11.72 -15.58
C PHE A 180 -16.23 -11.85 -15.17
N LEU A 181 -15.41 -12.45 -16.02
CA LEU A 181 -13.97 -12.59 -15.75
C LEU A 181 -13.24 -11.24 -15.68
N ASP A 182 -13.66 -10.27 -16.49
CA ASP A 182 -13.07 -8.93 -16.48
C ASP A 182 -13.53 -8.14 -15.25
N LYS A 183 -14.81 -8.26 -14.88
CA LYS A 183 -15.33 -7.71 -13.61
C LYS A 183 -14.56 -8.24 -12.41
N LEU A 184 -14.32 -9.55 -12.37
CA LEU A 184 -13.54 -10.19 -11.30
C LEU A 184 -12.10 -9.66 -11.28
N TRP A 185 -11.44 -9.61 -12.44
CA TRP A 185 -10.06 -9.11 -12.56
C TRP A 185 -9.93 -7.65 -12.11
N TYR A 186 -10.87 -6.80 -12.52
CA TYR A 186 -10.91 -5.38 -12.15
C TYR A 186 -11.17 -5.20 -10.66
N SER A 187 -12.04 -6.02 -10.09
CA SER A 187 -12.34 -5.99 -8.66
C SER A 187 -11.14 -6.43 -7.82
N ILE A 188 -10.39 -7.45 -8.27
CA ILE A 188 -9.12 -7.87 -7.63
C ILE A 188 -8.11 -6.74 -7.67
N PHE A 189 -7.94 -6.11 -8.84
CA PHE A 189 -7.04 -4.97 -8.99
C PHE A 189 -7.39 -3.84 -8.03
N HIS A 190 -8.65 -3.40 -8.00
CA HIS A 190 -9.10 -2.34 -7.11
C HIS A 190 -9.00 -2.72 -5.65
N SER A 191 -9.24 -3.97 -5.28
CA SER A 191 -9.05 -4.41 -3.89
C SER A 191 -7.60 -4.37 -3.44
N ILE A 192 -6.65 -4.65 -4.34
CA ILE A 192 -5.22 -4.59 -4.04
C ILE A 192 -4.74 -3.14 -4.04
N SER A 193 -5.16 -2.37 -5.05
CA SER A 193 -4.76 -0.99 -5.25
C SER A 193 -5.29 -0.05 -4.16
N GLY A 194 -6.53 -0.28 -3.71
CA GLY A 194 -7.15 0.46 -2.61
C GLY A 194 -6.45 0.27 -1.26
N ARG A 195 -5.51 -0.68 -1.16
CA ARG A 195 -4.65 -0.81 0.03
C ARG A 195 -3.38 0.01 -0.15
N THR A 196 -3.57 1.32 -0.26
CA THR A 196 -2.57 2.40 -0.27
C THR A 196 -1.76 2.60 -1.55
N ALA A 197 -2.16 1.98 -2.67
CA ALA A 197 -1.43 2.13 -3.93
C ALA A 197 -2.06 3.12 -4.90
N GLY A 198 -3.35 3.42 -4.79
CA GLY A 198 -3.98 4.58 -5.46
C GLY A 198 -4.34 4.43 -6.93
N PHE A 199 -3.82 3.42 -7.62
CA PHE A 199 -4.13 3.19 -9.03
C PHE A 199 -5.60 2.81 -9.21
N HIS A 200 -6.26 3.45 -10.16
CA HIS A 200 -7.63 3.11 -10.53
C HIS A 200 -7.79 3.03 -12.05
N ILE A 201 -8.64 2.08 -12.44
CA ILE A 201 -9.01 1.78 -13.84
C ILE A 201 -10.51 1.99 -14.11
N VAL A 202 -11.26 2.38 -13.09
CA VAL A 202 -12.64 2.88 -13.23
C VAL A 202 -12.67 4.28 -12.65
N ASP A 203 -13.65 5.06 -13.08
CA ASP A 203 -13.88 6.38 -12.54
C ASP A 203 -14.46 6.30 -11.11
N PHE A 204 -13.71 6.78 -10.13
CA PHE A 204 -14.15 6.81 -8.73
C PHE A 204 -15.14 7.93 -8.44
N GLN A 205 -15.38 8.87 -9.35
CA GLN A 205 -16.42 9.90 -9.18
C GLN A 205 -17.83 9.28 -9.30
N SER A 206 -17.97 8.21 -10.08
CA SER A 206 -19.24 7.56 -10.40
C SER A 206 -19.51 6.27 -9.62
N VAL A 207 -18.69 5.94 -8.61
CA VAL A 207 -18.91 4.75 -7.75
C VAL A 207 -20.09 4.94 -6.80
N GLN A 208 -20.72 3.83 -6.42
CA GLN A 208 -21.85 3.78 -5.51
C GLN A 208 -21.48 4.27 -4.10
N ASP A 209 -22.45 4.84 -3.37
CA ASP A 209 -22.30 5.26 -1.98
C ASP A 209 -21.81 4.12 -1.07
N PHE A 210 -22.26 2.89 -1.33
CA PHE A 210 -21.78 1.71 -0.60
C PHE A 210 -20.27 1.49 -0.79
N THR A 211 -19.74 1.70 -2.00
CA THR A 211 -18.30 1.66 -2.29
C THR A 211 -17.60 2.82 -1.58
N LYS A 212 -18.16 4.04 -1.63
CA LYS A 212 -17.62 5.22 -0.94
C LYS A 212 -17.56 5.05 0.58
N LEU A 213 -18.43 4.25 1.17
CA LEU A 213 -18.43 3.95 2.61
C LEU A 213 -17.45 2.83 2.99
N THR A 214 -17.45 1.73 2.23
CA THR A 214 -16.72 0.50 2.59
C THR A 214 -15.27 0.51 2.15
N TYR A 215 -14.96 1.10 1.00
CA TYR A 215 -13.62 1.14 0.43
C TYR A 215 -12.63 1.94 1.31
N PRO A 216 -13.00 3.08 1.93
CA PRO A 216 -12.16 3.75 2.93
C PRO A 216 -11.77 2.87 4.12
N ALA A 217 -12.67 1.99 4.61
CA ALA A 217 -12.33 1.07 5.69
C ALA A 217 -11.20 0.10 5.30
N LEU A 218 -11.12 -0.28 4.02
CA LEU A 218 -10.01 -1.07 3.47
C LEU A 218 -8.74 -0.22 3.31
N MET A 219 -8.85 1.02 2.83
CA MET A 219 -7.71 1.95 2.70
C MET A 219 -7.04 2.24 4.05
N PHE A 220 -7.84 2.37 5.10
CA PHE A 220 -7.37 2.62 6.45
C PHE A 220 -6.36 1.55 6.92
N ILE A 221 -6.53 0.30 6.45
CA ILE A 221 -5.63 -0.82 6.69
C ILE A 221 -4.62 -0.93 5.54
N GLY A 222 -3.49 -0.26 5.73
CA GLY A 222 -2.43 -0.20 4.74
C GLY A 222 -1.54 -1.44 4.68
N GLY A 223 -0.31 -1.26 4.21
CA GLY A 223 0.65 -2.36 3.98
C GLY A 223 1.39 -2.84 5.22
N GLY A 224 2.40 -3.68 4.99
CA GLY A 224 3.28 -4.25 6.02
C GLY A 224 4.22 -3.24 6.69
N SER A 225 4.75 -3.62 7.85
CA SER A 225 5.84 -2.88 8.50
C SER A 225 7.08 -2.84 7.59
N ALA A 226 7.76 -1.69 7.54
CA ALA A 226 8.87 -1.43 6.62
C ALA A 226 8.52 -1.69 5.14
N SER A 227 7.27 -1.45 4.76
CA SER A 227 6.83 -1.24 3.38
C SER A 227 6.71 0.26 3.07
N MET A 228 6.46 0.57 1.81
CA MET A 228 6.28 1.95 1.32
C MET A 228 4.83 2.46 1.45
N ALA A 229 3.91 1.58 1.85
CA ALA A 229 2.48 1.85 2.02
C ALA A 229 2.17 2.68 3.28
N GLY A 230 1.16 3.53 3.23
CA GLY A 230 0.68 4.32 4.38
C GLY A 230 -0.31 3.59 5.29
N GLY A 231 -1.15 4.37 5.97
CA GLY A 231 -2.25 3.88 6.82
C GLY A 231 -1.81 3.11 8.07
N ILE A 232 -2.77 2.48 8.74
CA ILE A 232 -2.47 1.58 9.85
C ILE A 232 -1.84 0.32 9.27
N LYS A 233 -0.63 0.01 9.72
CA LYS A 233 0.10 -1.16 9.25
C LYS A 233 -0.72 -2.42 9.49
N ILE A 234 -0.76 -3.29 8.48
CA ILE A 234 -1.49 -4.57 8.59
C ILE A 234 -1.00 -5.43 9.75
N ASN A 235 0.27 -5.30 10.14
CA ASN A 235 0.85 -5.96 11.30
C ASN A 235 0.11 -5.58 12.59
N ALA A 236 -0.12 -4.28 12.79
CA ALA A 236 -0.85 -3.78 13.96
C ALA A 236 -2.32 -4.25 13.89
N PHE A 237 -2.95 -4.11 12.72
CA PHE A 237 -4.32 -4.59 12.53
C PHE A 237 -4.48 -6.08 12.84
N ALA A 238 -3.57 -6.92 12.33
CA ALA A 238 -3.58 -8.37 12.60
C ALA A 238 -3.41 -8.68 14.09
N VAL A 239 -2.54 -7.95 14.80
CA VAL A 239 -2.37 -8.10 16.26
C VAL A 239 -3.64 -7.70 17.01
N ILE A 240 -4.31 -6.61 16.61
CA ILE A 240 -5.59 -6.19 17.20
C ILE A 240 -6.64 -7.29 17.01
N ILE A 241 -6.77 -7.83 15.80
CA ILE A 241 -7.71 -8.93 15.50
C ILE A 241 -7.41 -10.17 16.35
N VAL A 242 -6.13 -10.56 16.46
CA VAL A 242 -5.72 -11.68 17.32
C VAL A 242 -6.04 -11.43 18.79
N ALA A 243 -5.83 -10.20 19.29
CA ALA A 243 -6.15 -9.83 20.65
C ALA A 243 -7.67 -9.90 20.92
N VAL A 244 -8.49 -9.38 20.00
CA VAL A 244 -9.96 -9.46 20.08
C VAL A 244 -10.42 -10.92 20.08
N ILE A 245 -9.98 -11.74 19.12
CA ILE A 245 -10.34 -13.15 19.04
C ILE A 245 -9.90 -13.92 20.30
N SER A 246 -8.72 -13.63 20.82
CA SER A 246 -8.20 -14.27 22.04
C SER A 246 -9.01 -13.88 23.27
N SER A 247 -9.40 -12.60 23.37
CA SER A 247 -10.26 -12.10 24.44
C SER A 247 -11.65 -12.74 24.41
N LEU A 248 -12.27 -12.86 23.22
CA LEU A 248 -13.54 -13.56 23.03
C LEU A 248 -13.47 -15.05 23.41
N LYS A 249 -12.29 -15.68 23.26
CA LYS A 249 -12.03 -17.06 23.68
C LYS A 249 -11.64 -17.19 25.16
N GLY A 250 -11.63 -16.11 25.93
CA GLY A 250 -11.24 -16.11 27.35
C GLY A 250 -9.76 -16.37 27.60
N ARG A 251 -8.89 -16.15 26.61
CA ARG A 251 -7.44 -16.39 26.73
C ARG A 251 -6.74 -15.15 27.30
N LEU A 252 -5.95 -15.33 28.37
CA LEU A 252 -5.19 -14.25 29.03
C LEU A 252 -4.03 -13.70 28.19
N ARG A 253 -3.56 -14.48 27.22
CA ARG A 253 -2.39 -14.19 26.39
C ARG A 253 -2.78 -14.37 24.92
N PRO A 254 -2.74 -13.30 24.11
CA PRO A 254 -3.05 -13.40 22.69
C PRO A 254 -2.09 -14.35 21.97
N GLU A 255 -2.63 -15.29 21.21
CA GLU A 255 -1.83 -16.27 20.47
C GLU A 255 -2.32 -16.42 19.02
N ALA A 256 -1.37 -16.63 18.10
CA ALA A 256 -1.66 -16.95 16.71
C ALA A 256 -0.62 -17.95 16.18
N PHE A 257 -1.04 -18.89 15.34
CA PHE A 257 -0.17 -19.93 14.76
C PHE A 257 0.68 -20.69 15.80
N GLY A 258 0.13 -20.92 17.00
CA GLY A 258 0.83 -21.59 18.10
C GLY A 258 1.95 -20.78 18.76
N ARG A 259 1.96 -19.45 18.58
CA ARG A 259 2.94 -18.53 19.18
C ARG A 259 2.23 -17.38 19.89
N GLU A 260 2.70 -17.04 21.08
CA GLU A 260 2.20 -15.92 21.90
C GLU A 260 2.68 -14.57 21.35
N ILE A 261 1.83 -13.56 21.45
CA ILE A 261 2.15 -12.16 21.14
C ILE A 261 2.31 -11.41 22.47
N SER A 262 3.43 -10.67 22.61
CA SER A 262 3.70 -9.93 23.83
C SER A 262 2.72 -8.78 24.06
N ARG A 263 2.45 -8.48 25.33
CA ARG A 263 1.53 -7.39 25.74
C ARG A 263 1.95 -6.03 25.21
N ASP A 264 3.25 -5.77 25.11
CA ASP A 264 3.77 -4.52 24.56
C ASP A 264 3.40 -4.34 23.09
N GLN A 265 3.47 -5.41 22.30
CA GLN A 265 3.09 -5.37 20.88
C GLN A 265 1.58 -5.15 20.71
N VAL A 266 0.78 -5.77 21.58
CA VAL A 266 -0.68 -5.58 21.61
C VAL A 266 -1.03 -4.13 21.98
N SER A 267 -0.40 -3.60 23.01
CA SER A 267 -0.65 -2.23 23.48
C SER A 267 -0.23 -1.19 22.44
N LEU A 268 0.92 -1.40 21.79
CA LEU A 268 1.38 -0.55 20.69
C LEU A 268 0.41 -0.61 19.50
N ALA A 269 -0.02 -1.80 19.11
CA ALA A 269 -0.97 -1.97 18.01
C ALA A 269 -2.31 -1.27 18.30
N LEU A 270 -2.87 -1.44 19.50
CA LEU A 270 -4.08 -0.75 19.95
C LEU A 270 -3.90 0.76 19.96
N THR A 271 -2.77 1.26 20.46
CA THR A 271 -2.47 2.70 20.49
C THR A 271 -2.47 3.29 19.09
N LEU A 272 -1.78 2.67 18.14
CA LEU A 272 -1.75 3.11 16.75
C LEU A 272 -3.14 3.01 16.09
N GLY A 273 -3.88 1.94 16.39
CA GLY A 273 -5.28 1.73 16.00
C GLY A 273 -6.18 2.90 16.40
N ILE A 274 -6.20 3.19 17.70
CA ILE A 274 -7.05 4.23 18.29
C ILE A 274 -6.63 5.61 17.79
N LEU A 275 -5.33 5.91 17.72
CA LEU A 275 -4.86 7.20 17.21
C LEU A 275 -5.32 7.44 15.76
N GLY A 276 -5.26 6.43 14.90
CA GLY A 276 -5.75 6.56 13.52
C GLY A 276 -7.27 6.81 13.45
N VAL A 277 -8.05 6.11 14.28
CA VAL A 277 -9.52 6.31 14.33
C VAL A 277 -9.86 7.70 14.87
N VAL A 278 -9.21 8.12 15.95
CA VAL A 278 -9.38 9.46 16.53
C VAL A 278 -9.02 10.54 15.50
N PHE A 279 -7.95 10.35 14.74
CA PHE A 279 -7.56 11.28 13.68
C PHE A 279 -8.67 11.45 12.63
N VAL A 280 -9.18 10.35 12.07
CA VAL A 280 -10.24 10.40 11.05
C VAL A 280 -11.53 11.01 11.61
N ILE A 281 -11.93 10.62 12.82
CA ILE A 281 -13.13 11.16 13.49
C ILE A 281 -12.99 12.65 13.85
N SER A 282 -11.77 13.14 14.09
CA SER A 282 -11.55 14.55 14.41
C SER A 282 -11.50 15.42 13.15
N VAL A 283 -10.84 14.95 12.09
CA VAL A 283 -10.65 15.71 10.85
C VAL A 283 -11.95 15.79 10.02
N MET A 284 -12.73 14.72 9.98
CA MET A 284 -13.92 14.66 9.13
C MET A 284 -14.98 15.74 9.47
N PRO A 285 -15.37 15.97 10.75
CA PRO A 285 -16.30 17.03 11.10
C PRO A 285 -15.77 18.44 10.78
N ILE A 286 -14.46 18.65 10.91
CA ILE A 286 -13.81 19.92 10.55
C ILE A 286 -13.98 20.16 9.05
N LEU A 287 -13.66 19.16 8.22
CA LEU A 287 -13.85 19.22 6.77
C LEU A 287 -15.31 19.44 6.37
N ASN A 288 -16.25 18.80 7.07
CA ASN A 288 -17.67 18.97 6.79
C ASN A 288 -18.19 20.38 7.13
N ILE A 289 -17.56 21.08 8.07
CA ILE A 289 -17.88 22.49 8.39
C ILE A 289 -17.24 23.44 7.38
N THR A 290 -16.00 23.19 6.97
CA THR A 290 -15.29 24.04 6.00
C THR A 290 -15.82 23.86 4.58
N GLU A 291 -16.29 22.66 4.24
CA GLU A 291 -16.76 22.28 2.90
C GLU A 291 -18.22 21.81 2.91
N PRO A 292 -19.19 22.66 3.29
CA PRO A 292 -20.59 22.25 3.45
C PRO A 292 -21.26 21.86 2.12
N HIS A 293 -20.63 22.17 0.98
CA HIS A 293 -21.14 21.87 -0.35
C HIS A 293 -20.78 20.46 -0.85
N VAL A 294 -19.88 19.76 -0.15
CA VAL A 294 -19.43 18.42 -0.52
C VAL A 294 -20.24 17.36 0.23
N HIS A 295 -20.59 16.26 -0.43
CA HIS A 295 -21.26 15.15 0.22
C HIS A 295 -20.38 14.50 1.29
N PHE A 296 -20.99 14.16 2.44
CA PHE A 296 -20.32 13.55 3.59
C PHE A 296 -19.50 12.30 3.25
N LEU A 297 -20.03 11.41 2.39
CA LEU A 297 -19.32 10.19 2.00
C LEU A 297 -18.08 10.48 1.16
N ASP A 298 -18.10 11.54 0.35
CA ASP A 298 -16.94 11.95 -0.43
C ASP A 298 -15.86 12.53 0.48
N LEU A 299 -16.24 13.33 1.48
CA LEU A 299 -15.31 13.83 2.51
C LEU A 299 -14.69 12.69 3.33
N LEU A 300 -15.48 11.69 3.73
CA LEU A 300 -14.98 10.51 4.41
C LEU A 300 -13.94 9.78 3.54
N PHE A 301 -14.24 9.60 2.25
CA PHE A 301 -13.35 8.95 1.30
C PHE A 301 -12.02 9.69 1.16
N GLU A 302 -12.08 11.01 0.93
CA GLU A 302 -10.87 11.85 0.78
C GLU A 302 -10.06 11.89 2.07
N THR A 303 -10.71 12.04 3.23
CA THR A 303 -10.03 12.08 4.54
C THR A 303 -9.22 10.81 4.78
N VAL A 304 -9.83 9.64 4.54
CA VAL A 304 -9.17 8.37 4.77
C VAL A 304 -8.12 8.08 3.69
N SER A 305 -8.37 8.47 2.43
CA SER A 305 -7.38 8.36 1.36
C SER A 305 -6.13 9.20 1.68
N ALA A 306 -6.31 10.42 2.17
CA ALA A 306 -5.22 11.30 2.59
C ALA A 306 -4.47 10.73 3.81
N PHE A 307 -5.19 10.30 4.85
CA PHE A 307 -4.60 9.68 6.03
C PHE A 307 -3.78 8.42 5.69
N SER A 308 -4.34 7.56 4.83
CA SER A 308 -3.70 6.31 4.43
C SER A 308 -2.65 6.48 3.33
N THR A 309 -2.46 7.70 2.83
CA THR A 309 -1.64 8.03 1.65
C THR A 309 -1.98 7.12 0.46
N ASN A 310 -3.27 6.82 0.27
CA ASN A 310 -3.71 5.95 -0.81
C ASN A 310 -3.70 6.67 -2.16
N GLY A 311 -4.18 7.92 -2.22
CA GLY A 311 -4.09 8.74 -3.44
C GLY A 311 -5.23 8.56 -4.44
N THR A 312 -6.15 7.61 -4.23
CA THR A 312 -7.43 7.60 -4.96
C THR A 312 -8.32 8.73 -4.45
N SER A 313 -9.00 9.42 -5.37
CA SER A 313 -9.92 10.53 -5.08
C SER A 313 -11.24 10.29 -5.79
N VAL A 314 -12.34 10.77 -5.17
CA VAL A 314 -13.68 10.78 -5.77
C VAL A 314 -13.96 12.08 -6.54
N GLY A 315 -12.91 12.84 -6.89
CA GLY A 315 -12.99 14.07 -7.67
C GLY A 315 -13.09 15.36 -6.85
N VAL A 316 -13.19 15.24 -5.53
CA VAL A 316 -13.35 16.39 -4.62
C VAL A 316 -12.01 17.04 -4.29
N ALA A 317 -10.90 16.32 -4.37
CA ALA A 317 -9.58 16.83 -3.98
C ALA A 317 -9.18 18.15 -4.68
N ASN A 318 -9.59 18.37 -5.92
CA ASN A 318 -9.29 19.59 -6.68
C ASN A 318 -10.27 20.75 -6.40
N THR A 319 -11.39 20.47 -5.72
CA THR A 319 -12.43 21.45 -5.39
C THR A 319 -12.36 21.92 -3.94
N LEU A 320 -11.51 21.28 -3.11
CA LEU A 320 -11.27 21.70 -1.73
C LEU A 320 -10.68 23.11 -1.70
N SER A 321 -11.19 23.93 -0.79
CA SER A 321 -10.64 25.24 -0.51
C SER A 321 -9.19 25.12 -0.02
N ILE A 322 -8.37 26.11 -0.36
CA ILE A 322 -6.98 26.18 0.11
C ILE A 322 -6.95 26.51 1.63
N VAL A 323 -8.06 27.02 2.18
CA VAL A 323 -8.27 27.43 3.57
C VAL A 323 -9.75 27.35 3.94
#